data_AF-A0AAW6ZNR8-F1
#
_entry.id   AF-A0AAW6ZNR8-F1
#
_cell.length_a   1.000
_cell.length_b   1.000
_cell.length_c   1.000
_cell.angle_alpha   90.00
_cell.angle_beta   90.00
_cell.angle_gamma   90.00
#
_symmetry.space_group_name_H-M   'P 1'
#
loop_
_entity.id
_entity.type
_entity.pdbx_description
1 polymer ?
#
loop_
_entity_poly.entity_id
_entity_poly.type
_entity_poly.pdbx_seq_one_letter_code
_entity_poly.pdbx_strand_id
1 'polypeptide(L)'
;MSIHVYEGPAFGAPADVSSARYGREPLVRVALPDREDVDAMACRWSASHVLVSWQDVPGGPMLSAWVPAGWVERIEPDVARWLPLPGRDPMPRLEH
;
A
#
# COMPACT_ATOMS: atom_id res chain seq x y z
N MET A 1 -13.16 6.88 -5.12
CA MET A 1 -12.54 5.73 -4.45
C MET A 1 -12.21 6.17 -3.03
N SER A 2 -12.87 5.62 -2.00
CA SER A 2 -12.48 5.93 -0.61
C SER A 2 -11.33 5.00 -0.22
N ILE A 3 -10.29 5.58 0.39
CA ILE A 3 -9.15 4.82 0.93
C ILE A 3 -9.48 4.53 2.39
N HIS A 4 -9.41 3.26 2.78
CA HIS A 4 -9.64 2.88 4.17
C HIS A 4 -8.44 3.26 5.05
N VAL A 5 -8.69 3.59 6.32
CA VAL A 5 -7.64 3.94 7.29
C VAL A 5 -7.81 3.08 8.53
N TYR A 6 -6.86 2.19 8.77
CA TYR A 6 -6.75 1.44 10.01
C TYR A 6 -6.08 2.31 11.08
N GLU A 7 -6.60 2.29 12.31
CA GLU A 7 -6.05 2.97 13.49
C GLU A 7 -5.65 4.45 13.28
N GLY A 8 -6.56 5.23 12.67
CA GLY A 8 -6.28 6.60 12.25
C GLY A 8 -6.09 7.65 13.37
N PRO A 9 -5.77 8.89 12.98
CA PRO A 9 -5.54 9.36 11.60
C PRO A 9 -4.17 8.92 11.06
N ALA A 10 -4.09 8.63 9.75
CA ALA A 10 -2.85 8.19 9.11
C ALA A 10 -1.76 9.27 9.10
N PHE A 11 -2.15 10.54 9.01
CA PHE A 11 -1.28 11.72 9.05
C PHE A 11 -2.08 12.96 9.44
N GLY A 12 -1.40 13.97 9.98
CA GLY A 12 -2.01 15.25 10.38
C GLY A 12 -2.13 16.24 9.22
N ALA A 13 -1.13 16.32 8.35
CA ALA A 13 -1.14 17.19 7.17
C ALA A 13 -0.56 16.46 5.93
N PRO A 14 -0.97 16.84 4.70
CA PRO A 14 -0.42 16.25 3.48
C PRO A 14 1.10 16.42 3.33
N ALA A 15 1.68 17.46 3.92
CA ALA A 15 3.12 17.72 3.91
C ALA A 15 3.93 16.66 4.69
N ASP A 16 3.27 15.89 5.57
CA ASP A 16 3.91 14.83 6.36
C ASP A 16 4.00 13.50 5.58
N VAL A 17 3.48 13.46 4.36
CA VAL A 17 3.39 12.26 3.54
C VAL A 17 4.55 12.20 2.54
N SER A 18 5.38 11.19 2.70
CA SER A 18 6.38 10.80 1.72
C SER A 18 5.80 9.80 0.72
N SER A 19 6.36 9.73 -0.49
CA SER A 19 5.90 8.83 -1.55
C SER A 19 7.07 8.07 -2.16
N ALA A 20 6.82 6.83 -2.55
CA ALA A 20 7.77 6.07 -3.37
C ALA A 20 7.92 6.74 -4.74
N ARG A 21 9.08 6.51 -5.38
CA ARG A 21 9.24 6.85 -6.79
C ARG A 21 8.34 5.92 -7.62
N TYR A 22 7.60 6.51 -8.55
CA TYR A 22 6.70 5.79 -9.44
C TYR A 22 7.37 4.59 -10.13
N GLY A 23 6.73 3.42 -10.06
CA GLY A 23 7.21 2.16 -10.61
C GLY A 23 8.38 1.55 -9.83
N ARG A 24 8.64 2.02 -8.61
CA ARG A 24 9.70 1.55 -7.69
C ARG A 24 9.20 1.43 -6.26
N GLU A 25 7.90 1.25 -6.09
CA GLU A 25 7.26 0.97 -4.82
C GLU A 25 7.86 -0.31 -4.19
N PRO A 26 8.31 -0.26 -2.92
CA PRO A 26 8.76 -1.45 -2.22
C PRO A 26 7.63 -2.48 -2.10
N LEU A 27 7.99 -3.76 -2.24
CA LEU A 27 7.08 -4.86 -1.88
C LEU A 27 7.06 -5.04 -0.37
N VAL A 28 5.86 -5.23 0.17
CA VAL A 28 5.63 -5.40 1.60
C VAL A 28 4.59 -6.50 1.84
N ARG A 29 4.68 -7.15 2.99
CA ARG A 29 3.62 -7.98 3.56
C ARG A 29 2.96 -7.22 4.70
N VAL A 30 1.63 -7.27 4.76
CA VAL A 30 0.83 -6.50 5.69
C VAL A 30 -0.07 -7.42 6.50
N ALA A 31 0.09 -7.38 7.82
CA ALA A 31 -0.79 -8.10 8.75
C ALA A 31 -2.08 -7.30 8.96
N LEU A 32 -3.18 -7.74 8.35
CA LEU A 32 -4.48 -7.09 8.49
C LEU A 32 -5.35 -7.85 9.51
N PRO A 33 -6.11 -7.17 10.38
CA PRO A 33 -6.86 -7.82 11.46
C PRO A 33 -8.02 -8.70 10.96
N ASP A 34 -8.55 -8.39 9.78
CA ASP A 34 -9.77 -9.00 9.25
C ASP A 34 -9.51 -10.14 8.24
N ARG A 35 -8.24 -10.49 7.98
CA ARG A 35 -7.84 -11.44 6.93
C ARG A 35 -6.43 -11.98 7.12
N GLU A 36 -6.06 -12.95 6.27
CA GLU A 36 -4.65 -13.37 6.16
C GLU A 36 -3.78 -12.21 5.64
N ASP A 37 -2.50 -12.25 6.00
CA ASP A 37 -1.49 -11.32 5.53
C ASP A 37 -1.53 -11.13 4.00
N VAL A 38 -1.40 -9.88 3.58
CA VAL A 38 -1.50 -9.49 2.18
C VAL A 38 -0.17 -8.94 1.69
N ASP A 39 0.26 -9.42 0.53
CA ASP A 39 1.40 -8.84 -0.19
C ASP A 39 0.92 -7.63 -1.00
N ALA A 40 1.62 -6.52 -0.85
CA ALA A 40 1.24 -5.21 -1.36
C ALA A 40 2.45 -4.40 -1.79
N MET A 41 2.19 -3.26 -2.43
CA MET A 41 3.17 -2.21 -2.67
C MET A 41 3.02 -1.10 -1.62
N ALA A 42 4.13 -0.63 -1.06
CA ALA A 42 4.15 0.58 -0.24
C ALA A 42 4.25 1.82 -1.13
N CYS A 43 3.12 2.51 -1.32
CA CYS A 43 3.03 3.65 -2.23
C CYS A 43 3.42 4.97 -1.56
N ARG A 44 2.96 5.17 -0.31
CA ARG A 44 3.19 6.39 0.48
C ARG A 44 3.36 6.05 1.95
N TRP A 45 3.93 6.94 2.74
CA TRP A 45 4.06 6.76 4.19
C TRP A 45 4.12 8.08 4.93
N SER A 46 3.65 8.06 6.17
CA SER A 46 3.88 9.06 7.21
C SER A 46 4.82 8.48 8.27
N ALA A 47 5.02 9.19 9.38
CA ALA A 47 5.77 8.65 10.51
C ALA A 47 5.09 7.44 11.18
N SER A 48 3.76 7.32 11.09
CA SER A 48 2.98 6.29 11.80
C SER A 48 2.30 5.27 10.88
N HIS A 49 2.07 5.60 9.61
CA HIS A 49 1.29 4.76 8.71
C HIS A 49 1.93 4.63 7.33
N VAL A 50 1.57 3.54 6.63
CA VAL A 50 1.94 3.28 5.25
C VAL A 50 0.67 3.11 4.42
N LEU A 51 0.60 3.80 3.29
CA LEU A 51 -0.39 3.55 2.26
C LEU A 51 0.08 2.37 1.42
N VAL A 52 -0.65 1.27 1.54
CA VAL A 52 -0.38 0.03 0.81
C VAL A 52 -1.43 -0.20 -0.26
N SER A 53 -1.01 -0.75 -1.41
CA SER A 53 -1.90 -1.07 -2.52
C SER A 53 -1.67 -2.49 -3.01
N TRP A 54 -2.75 -3.25 -3.21
CA TRP A 54 -2.72 -4.66 -3.61
C TRP A 54 -3.95 -5.04 -4.43
N GLN A 55 -4.01 -6.29 -4.88
CA GLN A 55 -5.22 -6.88 -5.47
C GLN A 55 -5.55 -8.19 -4.76
N ASP A 56 -6.79 -8.35 -4.30
CA ASP A 56 -7.25 -9.61 -3.70
C ASP A 56 -7.30 -10.76 -4.73
N VAL A 57 -7.50 -10.44 -6.01
CA VAL A 57 -7.47 -11.40 -7.12
C VAL A 57 -6.61 -10.87 -8.28
N PRO A 58 -5.81 -11.72 -8.96
CA PRO A 58 -5.03 -11.28 -10.11
C PRO A 58 -5.91 -10.65 -11.20
N GLY A 59 -5.58 -9.41 -11.61
CA GLY A 59 -6.35 -8.68 -12.61
C GLY A 59 -7.55 -7.89 -12.04
N GLY A 60 -7.89 -8.11 -10.77
CA GLY A 60 -8.95 -7.39 -10.05
C GLY A 60 -8.67 -5.90 -9.84
N PRO A 61 -9.61 -5.17 -9.21
CA PRO A 61 -9.41 -3.77 -8.85
C PRO A 61 -8.27 -3.63 -7.84
N MET A 62 -7.50 -2.53 -7.95
CA MET A 62 -6.51 -2.18 -6.94
C MET A 62 -7.23 -1.74 -5.67
N LEU A 63 -6.90 -2.37 -4.55
CA LEU A 63 -7.34 -1.95 -3.23
C LEU A 63 -6.25 -1.10 -2.60
N SER A 64 -6.62 -0.20 -1.70
CA SER A 64 -5.65 0.65 -1.00
C SER A 64 -6.13 1.00 0.39
N ALA A 65 -5.21 0.95 1.35
CA ALA A 65 -5.47 1.29 2.74
C ALA A 65 -4.24 1.93 3.38
N TRP A 66 -4.48 2.87 4.30
CA TRP A 66 -3.48 3.27 5.27
C TRP A 66 -3.49 2.30 6.43
N VAL A 67 -2.32 1.75 6.76
CA VAL A 67 -2.13 0.81 7.86
C VAL A 67 -1.02 1.31 8.79
N PRO A 68 -1.05 0.98 10.10
CA PRO A 68 0.05 1.24 11.01
C PRO A 68 1.37 0.70 10.46
N ALA A 69 2.45 1.48 10.54
CA ALA A 69 3.76 1.09 10.03
C ALA A 69 4.28 -0.20 10.69
N GLY A 70 3.90 -0.47 11.94
CA GLY A 70 4.24 -1.70 12.67
C GLY A 70 3.58 -2.97 12.11
N TRP A 71 2.59 -2.86 11.22
CA TRP A 71 1.94 -4.01 10.57
C TRP A 71 2.60 -4.37 9.23
N VAL A 72 3.59 -3.57 8.79
CA VAL A 72 4.18 -3.66 7.47
C VAL A 72 5.59 -4.21 7.57
N GLU A 73 5.82 -5.34 6.92
CA GLU A 73 7.14 -5.93 6.77
C GLU A 73 7.58 -5.79 5.31
N ARG A 74 8.81 -5.33 5.06
CA ARG A 74 9.36 -5.31 3.71
C ARG A 74 9.75 -6.72 3.29
N ILE A 75 9.38 -7.10 2.07
CA ILE A 75 9.69 -8.42 1.51
C ILE A 75 10.45 -8.29 0.20
N GLU A 76 11.22 -9.32 -0.12
CA GLU A 76 11.88 -9.45 -1.41
C GLU A 76 10.94 -10.07 -2.45
N PRO A 77 11.12 -9.81 -3.76
CA PRO A 77 10.24 -10.32 -4.80
C PRO A 77 10.15 -11.85 -4.87
N ASP A 78 11.19 -12.58 -4.45
CA ASP A 78 11.24 -14.05 -4.51
C ASP A 78 10.32 -14.74 -3.48
N VAL A 79 10.02 -14.06 -2.37
CA VAL A 79 9.10 -14.58 -1.33
C VAL A 79 7.68 -14.03 -1.45
N ALA A 80 7.44 -13.18 -2.45
CA ALA A 80 6.14 -12.56 -2.68
C ALA A 80 5.17 -13.55 -3.33
N ARG A 81 3.99 -13.69 -2.73
CA ARG A 81 2.82 -14.43 -3.23
C ARG A 81 2.07 -13.63 -4.30
N TRP A 82 2.23 -12.31 -4.28
CA TRP A 82 1.65 -11.41 -5.26
C TRP A 82 2.71 -10.42 -5.75
N LEU A 83 2.66 -10.13 -7.05
CA LEU A 83 3.48 -9.10 -7.69
C LEU A 83 2.60 -8.17 -8.52
N PRO A 84 2.89 -6.85 -8.52
CA PRO A 84 2.21 -5.91 -9.39
C PRO A 84 2.53 -6.23 -10.87
N LEU A 85 1.50 -6.15 -11.73
CA LEU A 85 1.71 -6.26 -13.17
C LEU A 85 2.47 -5.02 -13.68
N PRO A 86 3.46 -5.19 -14.55
CA PRO A 86 4.20 -4.06 -15.12
C PRO A 86 3.26 -3.10 -15.84
N GLY A 87 3.40 -1.79 -15.57
CA GLY A 87 2.61 -0.74 -16.22
C GLY A 87 1.19 -0.53 -15.68
N ARG A 88 0.76 -1.28 -14.64
CA ARG A 88 -0.52 -1.01 -13.97
C ARG A 88 -0.29 0.01 -12.86
N ASP A 89 -0.91 1.17 -13.00
CA ASP A 89 -0.81 2.26 -12.04
C ASP A 89 -1.54 1.88 -10.72
N PRO A 90 -0.85 1.81 -9.57
CA PRO A 90 -1.53 1.59 -8.30
C PRO A 90 -2.39 2.77 -7.84
N MET A 91 -2.13 3.95 -8.40
CA MET A 91 -2.72 5.22 -8.02
C MET A 91 -2.96 6.04 -9.29
N PRO A 92 -4.02 5.75 -10.08
CA PRO A 92 -4.32 6.56 -11.26
C PRO A 92 -4.32 8.01 -10.84
N ARG A 93 -3.54 8.84 -11.56
CA ARG A 93 -3.32 10.26 -11.26
C ARG A 93 -4.64 10.87 -10.77
N LEU A 94 -4.69 11.29 -9.51
CA LEU A 94 -5.81 12.09 -9.02
C LEU A 94 -5.76 13.40 -9.82
N GLU A 95 -6.55 13.48 -10.88
CA GLU A 95 -6.82 14.75 -11.53
C GLU A 95 -7.62 15.58 -10.53
N HIS A 96 -7.05 16.72 -10.15
CA HIS A 96 -7.64 17.71 -9.27
C HIS A 96 -8.44 18.72 -10.11
#